data_AF-A0A1G1AZT1-F1
#
_entry.id   AF-A0A1G1AZT1-F1
#
_cell.length_a   1.000
_cell.length_b   1.000
_cell.length_c   1.000
_cell.angle_alpha   90.00
_cell.angle_beta   90.00
_cell.angle_gamma   90.00
#
_symmetry.space_group_name_H-M   'P 1'
#
loop_
_entity.id
_entity.type
_entity.pdbx_description
1 polymer ?
#
loop_
_entity_poly.entity_id
_entity_poly.type
_entity_poly.pdbx_seq_one_letter_code
_entity_poly.pdbx_strand_id
1 'polypeptide(L)'
;MRQTHTQSISWFTVIGIIAAAVHYVIAVGLEWGHLLAPTQANIIGFLTAFPVSYFGHRKLSFSSQSSTHKQAFPRFLAVAVTGFIANQSLVIGALRFTQLPFWLVLGFVMVVIAISTYLLSRYWAFKGAL
;
A
#
# COMPACT_ATOMS: atom_id res chain seq x y z
N MET A 1 11.70 10.18 30.53
CA MET A 1 12.27 9.68 29.26
C MET A 1 11.69 8.29 28.94
N ARG A 2 10.55 8.21 28.24
CA ARG A 2 9.99 6.97 27.65
C ARG A 2 9.10 7.37 26.46
N GLN A 3 9.67 7.50 25.26
CA GLN A 3 8.92 7.73 24.02
C GLN A 3 9.49 6.86 22.89
N THR A 4 9.47 5.53 23.03
CA THR A 4 10.37 4.69 22.19
C THR A 4 9.73 3.60 21.33
N HIS A 5 8.42 3.35 21.30
CA HIS A 5 7.87 2.34 20.36
C HIS A 5 6.45 2.60 19.82
N THR A 6 5.56 3.23 20.58
CA THR A 6 4.14 3.38 20.18
C THR A 6 3.92 4.42 19.08
N GLN A 7 4.77 5.46 19.03
CA GLN A 7 4.65 6.55 18.06
C GLN A 7 5.01 6.11 16.63
N SER A 8 6.02 5.24 16.46
CA SER A 8 6.44 4.77 15.13
C SER A 8 5.38 3.88 14.48
N ILE A 9 4.69 3.04 15.26
CA ILE A 9 3.57 2.21 14.82
C ILE A 9 2.38 3.09 14.39
N SER A 10 2.07 4.14 15.16
CA SER A 10 0.98 5.07 14.82
C SER A 10 1.26 5.83 13.51
N TRP A 11 2.46 6.37 13.33
CA TRP A 11 2.83 7.06 12.09
C TRP A 11 2.91 6.11 10.90
N PHE A 12 3.35 4.87 11.13
CA PHE A 12 3.39 3.85 10.09
C PHE A 12 1.98 3.60 9.51
N THR A 13 0.99 3.38 10.38
CA THR A 13 -0.41 3.19 9.95
C THR A 13 -0.95 4.44 9.23
N VAL A 14 -0.70 5.64 9.77
CA VAL A 14 -1.18 6.90 9.16
C VAL A 14 -0.61 7.10 7.77
N ILE A 15 0.70 6.91 7.58
CA ILE A 15 1.35 7.05 6.27
C ILE A 15 0.84 6.00 5.29
N GLY A 16 0.60 4.77 5.75
CA GLY A 16 0.00 3.71 4.93
C GLY A 16 -1.40 4.10 4.44
N ILE A 17 -2.24 4.64 5.32
CA ILE A 17 -3.59 5.11 4.96
C ILE A 17 -3.51 6.27 3.95
N ILE A 18 -2.63 7.24 4.17
CA ILE A 18 -2.44 8.37 3.24
C ILE A 18 -1.99 7.85 1.87
N ALA A 19 -1.02 6.95 1.81
CA ALA A 19 -0.56 6.37 0.56
C ALA A 19 -1.68 5.59 -0.17
N ALA A 20 -2.46 4.80 0.57
CA ALA A 20 -3.61 4.08 0.00
C ALA A 20 -4.68 5.04 -0.54
N ALA A 21 -4.95 6.13 0.17
CA ALA A 21 -5.89 7.17 -0.28
C ALA A 21 -5.38 7.86 -1.56
N VAL A 22 -4.09 8.22 -1.61
CA VAL A 22 -3.47 8.79 -2.82
C VAL A 22 -3.60 7.83 -4.00
N HIS A 23 -3.27 6.55 -3.81
CA HIS A 23 -3.42 5.53 -4.84
C HIS A 23 -4.87 5.51 -5.35
N TYR A 24 -5.83 5.35 -4.45
CA TYR A 24 -7.25 5.24 -4.79
C TYR A 24 -7.74 6.46 -5.58
N VAL A 25 -7.51 7.66 -5.07
CA VAL A 25 -7.97 8.90 -5.69
C VAL A 25 -7.36 9.10 -7.08
N ILE A 26 -6.07 8.84 -7.24
CA ILE A 26 -5.40 8.99 -8.54
C ILE A 26 -5.91 7.94 -9.54
N ALA A 27 -6.00 6.67 -9.13
CA ALA A 27 -6.46 5.61 -10.02
C ALA A 27 -7.91 5.83 -10.45
N VAL A 28 -8.81 6.09 -9.51
CA VAL A 28 -10.23 6.35 -9.80
C VAL A 28 -10.39 7.64 -10.61
N GLY A 29 -9.67 8.71 -10.28
CA GLY A 29 -9.74 9.97 -11.02
C GLY A 29 -9.28 9.85 -12.48
N LEU A 30 -8.21 9.09 -12.73
CA LEU A 30 -7.70 8.86 -14.10
C LEU A 30 -8.66 8.02 -14.95
N GLU A 31 -9.28 7.01 -14.34
CA GLU A 31 -10.27 6.16 -15.04
C GLU A 31 -11.59 6.92 -15.26
N TRP A 32 -12.07 7.64 -14.24
CA TRP A 32 -13.28 8.47 -14.34
C TRP A 32 -13.16 9.58 -15.38
N GLY A 33 -11.97 10.18 -15.50
CA GLY A 33 -11.66 11.16 -16.54
C GLY A 33 -11.47 10.55 -17.94
N HIS A 34 -11.65 9.24 -18.10
CA HIS A 34 -11.39 8.48 -19.32
C HIS A 34 -9.97 8.66 -19.88
N LEU A 35 -9.01 9.03 -19.03
CA LEU A 35 -7.62 9.26 -19.44
C LEU A 35 -6.87 7.94 -19.62
N LEU A 36 -7.22 6.93 -18.83
CA LEU A 36 -6.60 5.61 -18.83
C LEU A 36 -7.63 4.51 -18.57
N ALA A 37 -7.37 3.32 -19.12
CA ALA A 37 -8.14 2.13 -18.77
C ALA A 37 -7.93 1.76 -17.28
N PRO A 38 -8.90 1.07 -16.62
CA PRO A 38 -8.82 0.72 -15.20
C PRO A 38 -7.48 0.10 -14.75
N THR A 39 -6.94 -0.82 -15.55
CA THR A 39 -5.69 -1.53 -15.26
C THR A 39 -4.47 -0.62 -15.33
N GLN A 40 -4.46 0.35 -16.26
CA GLN A 40 -3.39 1.33 -16.41
C GLN A 40 -3.49 2.40 -15.32
N ALA A 41 -4.71 2.87 -15.03
CA ALA A 41 -4.98 3.83 -13.97
C ALA A 41 -4.52 3.28 -12.60
N ASN A 42 -4.74 1.99 -12.33
CA ASN A 42 -4.26 1.35 -11.10
C ASN A 42 -2.72 1.36 -10.98
N ILE A 43 -1.99 1.17 -12.09
CA ILE A 43 -0.52 1.26 -12.12
C ILE A 43 -0.06 2.68 -11.80
N ILE A 44 -0.68 3.70 -12.41
CA ILE A 44 -0.32 5.10 -12.12
C ILE A 44 -0.67 5.48 -10.67
N GLY A 45 -1.79 5.00 -10.14
CA GLY A 45 -2.14 5.15 -8.73
C GLY A 45 -1.05 4.59 -7.81
N PHE A 46 -0.53 3.39 -8.10
CA PHE A 46 0.57 2.82 -7.34
C PHE A 46 1.88 3.61 -7.47
N LEU A 47 2.26 3.99 -8.70
CA LEU A 47 3.49 4.74 -8.95
C LEU A 47 3.50 6.11 -8.27
N THR A 48 2.34 6.74 -8.10
CA THR A 48 2.19 8.01 -7.38
C THR A 48 2.15 7.83 -5.86
N ALA A 49 1.52 6.75 -5.37
CA ALA A 49 1.44 6.45 -3.94
C ALA A 49 2.75 5.93 -3.34
N PHE A 50 3.54 5.19 -4.11
CA PHE A 50 4.78 4.58 -3.63
C PHE A 50 5.79 5.62 -3.08
N PRO A 51 6.10 6.73 -3.79
CA PRO A 51 6.94 7.80 -3.25
C PRO A 51 6.36 8.41 -1.97
N VAL A 52 5.05 8.66 -1.92
CA VAL A 52 4.37 9.22 -0.73
C VAL A 52 4.59 8.32 0.49
N SER A 53 4.43 7.01 0.31
CA SER A 53 4.68 6.03 1.37
C SER A 53 6.16 6.00 1.79
N TYR A 54 7.09 5.90 0.82
CA TYR A 54 8.52 5.82 1.10
C TYR A 54 9.06 7.07 1.83
N PHE A 55 8.75 8.26 1.32
CA PHE A 55 9.19 9.51 1.94
C PHE A 55 8.49 9.77 3.28
N GLY A 56 7.20 9.41 3.41
CA GLY A 56 6.47 9.49 4.67
C GLY A 56 7.13 8.64 5.75
N HIS A 57 7.34 7.34 5.49
CA HIS A 57 7.96 6.44 6.46
C HIS A 57 9.40 6.84 6.79
N ARG A 58 10.16 7.32 5.81
CA ARG A 58 11.52 7.80 6.04
C ARG A 58 11.55 9.05 6.92
N LYS A 59 10.69 10.04 6.66
CA LYS A 59 10.71 11.34 7.35
C LYS A 59 10.12 11.25 8.76
N LEU A 60 9.13 10.39 8.98
CA LEU A 60 8.36 10.34 10.23
C LEU A 60 8.55 9.04 11.01
N SER A 61 8.49 7.87 10.36
CA SER A 61 8.59 6.57 11.07
C SER A 61 10.03 6.17 11.40
N PHE A 62 11.01 6.55 10.58
CA PHE A 62 12.41 6.10 10.69
C PHE A 62 13.42 7.25 10.83
N SER A 63 13.00 8.43 11.25
CA SER A 63 13.89 9.60 11.42
C SER A 63 15.08 9.33 12.37
N SER A 64 15.05 8.30 13.20
CA SER A 64 16.15 7.94 14.13
C SER A 64 17.02 6.77 13.67
N GLN A 65 16.73 6.10 12.55
CA GLN A 65 17.50 4.93 12.11
C GLN A 65 18.50 5.29 11.01
N SER A 66 19.79 5.18 11.35
CA SER A 66 20.97 5.41 10.51
C SER A 66 21.18 4.31 9.43
N SER A 67 20.12 3.88 8.75
CA SER A 67 20.23 2.91 7.66
C SER A 67 20.41 3.64 6.33
N THR A 68 21.53 3.37 5.64
CA THR A 68 21.86 3.98 4.35
C THR A 68 20.76 3.72 3.31
N HIS A 69 20.32 4.75 2.57
CA HIS A 69 19.24 4.65 1.56
C HIS A 69 19.36 3.48 0.60
N LYS A 70 20.59 3.10 0.26
CA LYS A 70 20.91 2.01 -0.66
C LYS A 70 20.42 0.64 -0.18
N GLN A 71 20.20 0.44 1.12
CA GLN A 71 19.75 -0.85 1.68
C GLN A 71 18.24 -0.91 1.97
N ALA A 72 17.66 0.19 2.46
CA ALA A 72 16.24 0.22 2.83
C ALA A 72 15.31 0.34 1.61
N PHE A 73 15.71 1.12 0.60
CA PHE A 73 14.91 1.34 -0.61
C PHE A 73 14.59 0.05 -1.39
N PRO A 74 15.55 -0.81 -1.79
CA PRO A 74 15.24 -1.99 -2.59
C PRO A 74 14.36 -3.00 -1.85
N ARG A 75 14.52 -3.12 -0.52
CA ARG A 75 13.66 -3.98 0.31
C ARG A 75 12.24 -3.44 0.37
N PHE A 76 12.08 -2.15 0.60
CA PHE A 76 10.78 -1.49 0.62
C PHE A 76 10.08 -1.58 -0.75
N LEU A 77 10.82 -1.34 -1.83
CA LEU A 77 10.33 -1.48 -3.20
C LEU A 77 9.88 -2.91 -3.49
N ALA A 78 10.65 -3.93 -3.10
CA ALA A 78 10.26 -5.32 -3.30
C ALA A 78 8.92 -5.64 -2.61
N VAL A 79 8.77 -5.25 -1.34
CA VAL A 79 7.51 -5.45 -0.59
C VAL A 79 6.35 -4.72 -1.25
N ALA A 80 6.54 -3.45 -1.64
CA ALA A 80 5.50 -2.66 -2.28
C ALA A 80 5.08 -3.24 -3.65
N VAL A 81 6.05 -3.67 -4.46
CA VAL A 81 5.79 -4.29 -5.77
C VAL A 81 5.06 -5.62 -5.61
N THR A 82 5.46 -6.47 -4.65
CA THR A 82 4.74 -7.73 -4.38
C THR A 82 3.29 -7.47 -3.96
N GLY A 83 3.07 -6.52 -3.06
CA GLY A 83 1.71 -6.10 -2.67
C GLY A 83 0.91 -5.56 -3.85
N PHE A 84 1.54 -4.78 -4.72
CA PHE A 84 0.90 -4.24 -5.91
C PHE A 84 0.57 -5.32 -6.94
N ILE A 85 1.43 -6.30 -7.17
CA ILE A 85 1.14 -7.42 -8.08
C ILE A 85 -0.09 -8.20 -7.59
N ALA A 86 -0.18 -8.45 -6.28
CA ALA A 86 -1.36 -9.08 -5.69
C ALA A 86 -2.62 -8.21 -5.91
N ASN A 87 -2.52 -6.90 -5.67
CA ASN A 87 -3.62 -5.95 -5.91
C ASN A 87 -4.08 -5.95 -7.36
N GLN A 88 -3.14 -5.78 -8.30
CA GLN A 88 -3.40 -5.73 -9.73
C GLN A 88 -4.04 -7.04 -10.22
N SER A 89 -3.56 -8.19 -9.73
CA SER A 89 -4.12 -9.49 -10.11
C SER A 89 -5.57 -9.64 -9.66
N LEU A 90 -5.88 -9.23 -8.43
CA LEU A 90 -7.25 -9.25 -7.89
C LEU A 90 -8.16 -8.27 -8.62
N VAL A 91 -7.70 -7.05 -8.92
CA VAL A 91 -8.45 -6.07 -9.71
C VAL A 91 -8.76 -6.60 -11.10
N ILE A 92 -7.76 -7.14 -11.81
CA ILE A 92 -7.96 -7.73 -13.15
C ILE A 92 -8.94 -8.90 -13.09
N GLY A 93 -8.79 -9.79 -12.11
CA GLY A 93 -9.72 -10.91 -11.92
C GLY A 93 -11.14 -10.44 -11.68
N ALA A 94 -11.34 -9.53 -10.73
CA ALA A 94 -12.66 -9.00 -10.38
C ALA A 94 -13.32 -8.28 -11.57
N LEU A 95 -12.59 -7.45 -12.31
CA LEU A 95 -13.12 -6.77 -13.50
C LEU A 95 -13.44 -7.73 -14.66
N ARG A 96 -12.78 -8.90 -14.74
CA ARG A 96 -13.08 -9.91 -15.77
C ARG A 96 -14.30 -10.75 -15.43
N PHE A 97 -14.49 -11.08 -14.15
CA PHE A 97 -15.56 -11.98 -13.69
C PHE A 97 -16.81 -11.26 -13.19
N THR A 98 -16.77 -9.92 -13.06
CA THR A 98 -17.89 -9.11 -12.57
C THR A 98 -18.12 -7.90 -13.47
N GLN A 99 -19.33 -7.33 -13.43
CA GLN A 99 -19.64 -6.05 -14.10
C GLN A 99 -19.60 -4.86 -13.13
N LEU A 100 -18.87 -5.01 -12.02
CA LEU A 100 -18.76 -3.95 -11.02
C LEU A 100 -17.88 -2.80 -11.54
N PRO A 101 -18.19 -1.55 -11.19
CA PRO A 101 -17.39 -0.41 -11.60
C PRO A 101 -16.01 -0.44 -10.93
N PHE A 102 -15.00 0.12 -11.61
CA PHE A 102 -13.60 0.06 -11.18
C PHE A 102 -13.38 0.63 -9.77
N TRP A 103 -13.99 1.77 -9.44
CA TRP A 103 -13.84 2.40 -8.13
C TRP A 103 -14.29 1.49 -6.97
N LEU A 104 -15.33 0.67 -7.19
CA LEU A 104 -15.85 -0.26 -6.20
C LEU A 104 -14.93 -1.48 -6.07
N VAL A 105 -14.50 -2.02 -7.22
CA VAL A 105 -13.56 -3.15 -7.27
C VAL A 105 -12.24 -2.78 -6.58
N LEU A 106 -11.65 -1.64 -6.94
CA LEU A 106 -10.39 -1.19 -6.36
C LEU A 106 -10.50 -0.99 -4.85
N GLY A 107 -11.57 -0.34 -4.38
CA GLY A 107 -11.81 -0.11 -2.96
C GLY A 107 -11.92 -1.42 -2.18
N PHE A 108 -12.70 -2.37 -2.70
CA PHE A 108 -12.85 -3.69 -2.09
C PHE A 108 -11.52 -4.45 -2.06
N VAL A 109 -10.80 -4.51 -3.17
CA VAL A 109 -9.50 -5.22 -3.25
C VAL A 109 -8.47 -4.61 -2.31
N MET A 110 -8.43 -3.28 -2.16
CA MET A 110 -7.55 -2.61 -1.20
C MET A 110 -7.85 -3.04 0.24
N VAL A 111 -9.12 -3.11 0.63
CA VAL A 111 -9.53 -3.58 1.96
C VAL A 111 -9.14 -5.05 2.16
N VAL A 112 -9.40 -5.91 1.18
CA VAL A 112 -9.04 -7.34 1.23
C VAL A 112 -7.53 -7.51 1.42
N ILE A 113 -6.71 -6.76 0.68
CA ILE A 113 -5.25 -6.81 0.83
C ILE A 113 -4.82 -6.29 2.19
N ALA A 114 -5.34 -5.15 2.65
CA ALA A 114 -4.99 -4.61 3.96
C ALA A 114 -5.29 -5.61 5.09
N ILE A 115 -6.47 -6.24 5.06
CA ILE A 115 -6.85 -7.29 6.02
C ILE A 115 -5.93 -8.50 5.88
N SER A 116 -5.68 -8.98 4.66
CA SER A 116 -4.81 -10.14 4.42
C SER A 116 -3.39 -9.90 4.93
N THR A 117 -2.81 -8.74 4.63
CA THR A 117 -1.47 -8.34 5.12
C THR A 117 -1.45 -8.25 6.64
N TYR A 118 -2.50 -7.71 7.26
CA TYR A 118 -2.63 -7.68 8.72
C TYR A 118 -2.73 -9.08 9.33
N LEU A 119 -3.55 -9.96 8.78
CA LEU A 119 -3.71 -11.34 9.27
C LEU A 119 -2.41 -12.15 9.07
N LEU A 120 -1.73 -12.01 7.93
CA LEU A 120 -0.43 -12.64 7.70
C LEU A 120 0.59 -12.13 8.73
N SER A 121 0.63 -10.82 8.96
CA SER A 121 1.51 -10.24 9.96
C SER A 121 1.16 -10.75 11.37
N ARG A 122 -0.13 -10.85 11.71
CA ARG A 122 -0.62 -11.33 13.01
C ARG A 122 -0.36 -12.82 13.24
N TYR A 123 -0.61 -13.68 12.25
CA TYR A 123 -0.52 -15.13 12.41
C TYR A 123 0.87 -15.69 12.09
N TRP A 124 1.70 -14.98 11.32
CA TRP A 124 3.05 -15.44 10.97
C TRP A 124 4.13 -14.80 11.84
N ALA A 125 4.00 -13.51 12.22
CA ALA A 125 4.99 -12.86 13.09
C ALA A 125 4.79 -13.16 14.59
N PHE A 126 3.61 -13.60 15.02
CA PHE A 126 3.33 -13.92 16.44
C PHE A 126 3.11 -15.42 16.72
N LYS A 127 3.38 -16.32 15.77
CA LYS A 127 3.29 -17.79 15.98
C LYS A 127 4.51 -18.43 16.67
N GLY A 128 5.39 -17.64 17.29
CA GLY A 128 6.62 -18.12 17.94
C GLY A 128 6.86 -17.61 19.36
N ALA A 129 5.82 -17.16 20.07
CA ALA A 129 5.91 -16.76 21.47
C ALA A 129 4.83 -17.43 22.31
N LEU A 130 4.85 -18.76 22.34
CA LEU A 130 4.28 -19.59 23.41
C LEU A 130 5.27 -20.71 23.72
#